data_AF-A0AB73AQD0-F1
#
_entry.id   AF-A0AB73AQD0-F1
#
_cell.length_a   1.000
_cell.length_b   1.000
_cell.length_c   1.000
_cell.angle_alpha   90.00
_cell.angle_beta   90.00
_cell.angle_gamma   90.00
#
_symmetry.space_group_name_H-M   'P 1'
#
loop_
_entity.id
_entity.type
_entity.pdbx_description
1 polymer ?
#
loop_
_entity_poly.entity_id
_entity_poly.type
_entity_poly.pdbx_seq_one_letter_code
_entity_poly.pdbx_strand_id
1 'polypeptide(L)'
;MTALVCLTGSSCTDDENNGQGNNIIYGENIIGNGEQTFEIKDHQYLKRGTYLMKGWCYVTYGSTLTIEAGTVIKGDKETRAALIVEPGGKLIARGTVDAPIVFTSEMPAGKRKPGDWGGLILCGYARNNEDIMQIEGGPRTMHGGPNNADNSGVLSYVRVEFAGYPFKKNQEINGITFGSVGNGTQIDHLQVSYANDDAFEWFGGTVHAEYLVAYHCWDDDFDIDNGYSGTCRHLLGIRHPRIADITGSHAFECSNNGTNTPATPTTAATFEDVTIYGPASGDASFVNHPDFINGGGLRPENESMLGLFGAALYMGNNTSVTFRNCRISGYPSDMEGTPASADNVVFSEREETGYPEWTQGWCNFNPQETEY
;
A
#
# COMPACT_ATOMS: atom_id res chain seq x y z
N MET A 1 20.49 -66.03 37.24
CA MET A 1 20.48 -64.93 36.26
C MET A 1 19.50 -65.33 35.16
N THR A 2 18.28 -64.81 35.22
CA THR A 2 17.32 -64.96 34.13
C THR A 2 16.60 -63.63 34.05
N ALA A 3 16.98 -62.80 33.07
CA ALA A 3 16.43 -61.48 32.87
C ALA A 3 15.11 -61.60 32.11
N LEU A 4 14.02 -61.17 32.76
CA LEU A 4 12.70 -61.04 32.17
C LEU A 4 12.65 -59.69 31.46
N VAL A 5 12.70 -59.69 30.13
CA VAL A 5 12.52 -58.48 29.30
C VAL A 5 11.03 -58.18 29.25
N CYS A 6 10.62 -57.08 29.87
CA CYS A 6 9.26 -56.56 29.79
C CYS A 6 9.17 -55.64 28.56
N LEU A 7 8.57 -56.13 27.46
CA LEU A 7 8.18 -55.27 26.33
C LEU A 7 6.81 -54.67 26.65
N THR A 8 6.78 -53.37 26.97
CA THR A 8 5.56 -52.58 26.97
C THR A 8 5.23 -52.19 25.53
N GLY A 9 4.29 -52.91 24.91
CA GLY A 9 3.64 -52.43 23.70
C GLY A 9 2.70 -51.29 24.06
N SER A 10 3.03 -50.06 23.67
CA SER A 10 2.03 -48.99 23.56
C SER A 10 1.23 -49.27 22.30
N SER A 11 -0.04 -49.62 22.46
CA SER A 11 -1.01 -49.58 21.38
C SER A 11 -1.22 -48.12 21.00
N CYS A 12 -0.80 -47.74 19.80
CA CYS A 12 -1.27 -46.53 19.15
C CYS A 12 -2.76 -46.75 18.90
N THR A 13 -3.61 -46.20 19.76
CA THR A 13 -4.98 -45.90 19.36
C THR A 13 -4.87 -44.71 18.42
N ASP A 14 -5.28 -44.90 17.17
CA ASP A 14 -5.47 -43.82 16.21
C ASP A 14 -6.51 -42.84 16.78
N ASP A 15 -6.03 -41.86 17.54
CA ASP A 15 -6.81 -40.67 17.84
C ASP A 15 -6.88 -39.86 16.55
N GLU A 16 -7.95 -40.09 15.79
CA GLU A 16 -8.47 -39.17 14.79
C GLU A 16 -8.93 -37.86 15.48
N ASN A 17 -7.98 -37.11 16.02
CA ASN A 17 -8.18 -35.74 16.45
C ASN A 17 -8.03 -34.85 15.21
N ASN A 18 -9.17 -34.60 14.56
CA ASN A 18 -9.51 -33.44 13.74
C ASN A 18 -8.35 -32.46 13.44
N GLY A 19 -7.48 -32.85 12.50
CA GLY A 19 -6.29 -32.12 12.08
C GLY A 19 -6.60 -30.94 11.15
N GLN A 20 -7.46 -30.00 11.56
CA GLN A 20 -7.39 -28.65 11.02
C GLN A 20 -6.22 -27.95 11.70
N GLY A 21 -5.00 -28.27 11.26
CA GLY A 21 -3.85 -27.40 11.50
C GLY A 21 -4.16 -25.99 11.01
N ASN A 22 -3.44 -24.99 11.52
CA ASN A 22 -3.56 -23.57 11.14
C ASN A 22 -3.26 -23.37 9.64
N ASN A 23 -4.17 -23.83 8.79
CA ASN A 23 -4.09 -23.80 7.35
C ASN A 23 -4.78 -22.53 6.87
N ILE A 24 -4.05 -21.71 6.12
CA ILE A 24 -4.59 -20.49 5.53
C ILE A 24 -5.14 -20.71 4.12
N ILE A 25 -4.88 -21.87 3.51
CA ILE A 25 -5.27 -22.20 2.13
C ILE A 25 -6.43 -23.19 2.11
N TYR A 26 -7.55 -22.73 1.57
CA TYR A 26 -8.78 -23.50 1.41
C TYR A 26 -9.05 -23.78 -0.07
N GLY A 27 -9.81 -24.84 -0.34
CA GLY A 27 -10.19 -25.21 -1.71
C GLY A 27 -9.01 -25.25 -2.68
N GLU A 28 -9.23 -24.71 -3.89
CA GLU A 28 -8.19 -24.55 -4.90
C GLU A 28 -7.48 -23.19 -4.73
N ASN A 29 -6.46 -23.14 -3.88
CA ASN A 29 -5.60 -21.97 -3.66
C ASN A 29 -6.32 -20.70 -3.18
N ILE A 30 -7.32 -20.84 -2.31
CA ILE A 30 -8.02 -19.70 -1.71
C ILE A 30 -7.37 -19.35 -0.38
N ILE A 31 -6.89 -18.11 -0.21
CA ILE A 31 -6.45 -17.58 1.07
C ILE A 31 -7.68 -17.09 1.83
N GLY A 32 -7.84 -17.61 3.05
CA GLY A 32 -9.01 -17.35 3.89
C GLY A 32 -10.15 -18.36 3.68
N ASN A 33 -11.07 -18.40 4.63
CA ASN A 33 -12.18 -19.37 4.67
C ASN A 33 -13.47 -18.85 4.00
N GLY A 34 -13.42 -17.67 3.36
CA GLY A 34 -14.57 -17.01 2.73
C GLY A 34 -15.42 -16.15 3.68
N GLU A 35 -15.11 -16.14 4.98
CA GLU A 35 -15.69 -15.15 5.91
C GLU A 35 -15.09 -13.76 5.65
N GLN A 36 -15.84 -12.72 6.00
CA GLN A 36 -15.37 -11.33 5.82
C GLN A 36 -14.11 -11.05 6.63
N THR A 37 -13.90 -11.74 7.75
CA THR A 37 -12.71 -11.58 8.59
C THR A 37 -12.09 -12.94 8.83
N PHE A 38 -10.80 -13.09 8.52
CA PHE A 38 -10.04 -14.32 8.70
C PHE A 38 -8.71 -14.02 9.40
N GLU A 39 -8.38 -14.77 10.44
CA GLU A 39 -7.14 -14.58 11.20
C GLU A 39 -6.06 -15.56 10.73
N ILE A 40 -4.97 -14.99 10.22
CA ILE A 40 -3.71 -15.68 9.95
C ILE A 40 -2.93 -15.74 11.27
N LYS A 41 -2.75 -16.96 11.78
CA LYS A 41 -2.09 -17.27 13.05
C LYS A 41 -0.79 -18.06 12.84
N ASP A 42 0.12 -17.92 13.80
CA ASP A 42 1.44 -18.54 13.81
C ASP A 42 2.29 -18.17 12.58
N HIS A 43 3.27 -19.00 12.26
CA HIS A 43 4.16 -18.82 11.12
C HIS A 43 3.60 -19.57 9.91
N GLN A 44 3.13 -18.81 8.93
CA GLN A 44 2.57 -19.31 7.69
C GLN A 44 3.53 -19.06 6.54
N TYR A 45 3.59 -20.02 5.62
CA TYR A 45 4.42 -19.93 4.43
C TYR A 45 3.56 -20.19 3.18
N LEU A 46 3.44 -19.17 2.35
CA LEU A 46 2.77 -19.24 1.06
C LEU A 46 3.80 -19.57 -0.01
N LYS A 47 3.72 -20.80 -0.53
CA LYS A 47 4.55 -21.25 -1.65
C LYS A 47 4.24 -20.43 -2.89
N ARG A 48 5.20 -20.39 -3.84
CA ARG A 48 4.99 -19.73 -5.12
C ARG A 48 3.79 -20.33 -5.84
N GLY A 49 2.86 -19.46 -6.23
CA GLY A 49 1.65 -19.84 -6.95
C GLY A 49 0.77 -18.64 -7.25
N THR A 50 -0.42 -18.94 -7.79
CA THR A 50 -1.49 -17.96 -7.97
C THR A 50 -2.61 -18.32 -6.99
N TYR A 51 -2.99 -17.35 -6.16
CA TYR A 51 -3.98 -17.50 -5.11
C TYR A 51 -5.11 -16.50 -5.27
N LEU A 52 -6.30 -16.86 -4.80
CA LEU A 52 -7.41 -15.93 -4.60
C LEU A 52 -7.53 -15.61 -3.11
N MET A 53 -7.42 -14.36 -2.71
CA MET A 53 -7.65 -13.93 -1.33
C MET A 53 -9.08 -13.47 -1.15
N LYS A 54 -9.78 -14.03 -0.16
CA LYS A 54 -11.16 -13.66 0.16
C LYS A 54 -11.27 -13.07 1.57
N GLY A 55 -12.02 -11.98 1.67
CA GLY A 55 -12.24 -11.26 2.92
C GLY A 55 -10.99 -10.54 3.42
N TRP A 56 -11.09 -10.04 4.63
CA TRP A 56 -10.02 -9.37 5.35
C TRP A 56 -9.17 -10.39 6.09
N CYS A 57 -7.98 -10.62 5.57
CA CYS A 57 -7.00 -11.55 6.13
C CYS A 57 -6.07 -10.81 7.08
N TYR A 58 -6.23 -11.05 8.38
CA TYR A 58 -5.47 -10.41 9.45
C TYR A 58 -4.26 -11.25 9.85
N VAL A 59 -3.04 -10.77 9.60
CA VAL A 59 -1.83 -11.32 10.20
C VAL A 59 -1.73 -10.79 11.63
N THR A 60 -2.14 -11.64 12.57
CA THR A 60 -2.36 -11.25 13.97
C THR A 60 -1.06 -11.16 14.78
N TYR A 61 -1.14 -10.57 15.98
CA TYR A 61 -0.03 -10.46 16.93
C TYR A 61 0.73 -11.79 17.11
N GLY A 62 2.06 -11.74 17.00
CA GLY A 62 2.93 -12.91 17.15
C GLY A 62 2.98 -13.84 15.94
N SER A 63 2.19 -13.56 14.91
CA SER A 63 2.11 -14.35 13.68
C SER A 63 3.01 -13.77 12.58
N THR A 64 3.38 -14.59 11.62
CA THR A 64 4.18 -14.16 10.46
C THR A 64 3.64 -14.84 9.21
N LEU A 65 3.31 -14.05 8.19
CA LEU A 65 3.04 -14.55 6.85
C LEU A 65 4.28 -14.33 5.98
N THR A 66 4.86 -15.42 5.48
CA THR A 66 5.95 -15.36 4.48
C THR A 66 5.41 -15.75 3.12
N ILE A 67 5.68 -14.93 2.10
CA ILE A 67 5.25 -15.16 0.72
C ILE A 67 6.48 -15.39 -0.16
N GLU A 68 6.50 -16.51 -0.86
CA GLU A 68 7.59 -16.83 -1.79
C GLU A 68 7.61 -15.88 -2.99
N ALA A 69 8.80 -15.52 -3.47
CA ALA A 69 8.98 -14.65 -4.63
C ALA A 69 8.24 -15.19 -5.88
N GLY A 70 7.71 -14.28 -6.71
CA GLY A 70 6.94 -14.63 -7.91
C GLY A 70 5.54 -15.19 -7.65
N THR A 71 5.02 -15.03 -6.43
CA THR A 71 3.62 -15.34 -6.09
C THR A 71 2.70 -14.25 -6.61
N VAL A 72 1.54 -14.65 -7.12
CA VAL A 72 0.42 -13.76 -7.46
C VAL A 72 -0.73 -14.00 -6.48
N ILE A 73 -1.22 -12.93 -5.88
CA ILE A 73 -2.41 -12.94 -5.02
C ILE A 73 -3.46 -12.04 -5.67
N LYS A 74 -4.57 -12.65 -6.09
CA LYS A 74 -5.73 -11.96 -6.64
C LYS A 74 -6.68 -11.61 -5.50
N GLY A 75 -7.01 -10.34 -5.32
CA GLY A 75 -8.00 -9.89 -4.34
C GLY A 75 -9.41 -10.09 -4.88
N ASP A 76 -10.24 -10.78 -4.11
CA ASP A 76 -11.65 -11.00 -4.43
C ASP A 76 -12.46 -9.70 -4.28
N LYS A 77 -13.23 -9.38 -5.32
CA LYS A 77 -13.97 -8.13 -5.43
C LYS A 77 -15.24 -8.12 -4.61
N GLU A 78 -15.92 -9.27 -4.55
CA GLU A 78 -17.18 -9.41 -3.81
C GLU A 78 -16.98 -9.19 -2.31
N THR A 79 -15.92 -9.77 -1.76
CA THR A 79 -15.53 -9.66 -0.35
C THR A 79 -14.66 -8.46 -0.05
N ARG A 80 -14.27 -7.70 -1.09
CA ARG A 80 -13.40 -6.51 -1.01
C ARG A 80 -12.14 -6.87 -0.23
N ALA A 81 -11.48 -7.94 -0.68
CA ALA A 81 -10.43 -8.60 0.06
C ALA A 81 -9.30 -7.64 0.43
N ALA A 82 -8.69 -7.83 1.59
CA ALA A 82 -7.56 -7.02 2.05
C ALA A 82 -6.60 -7.88 2.87
N LEU A 83 -5.30 -7.61 2.77
CA LEU A 83 -4.29 -8.21 3.64
C LEU A 83 -3.88 -7.16 4.67
N ILE A 84 -4.08 -7.49 5.95
CA ILE A 84 -3.95 -6.54 7.06
C ILE A 84 -2.98 -7.12 8.07
N VAL A 85 -1.87 -6.44 8.32
CA VAL A 85 -0.90 -6.82 9.35
C VAL A 85 -1.18 -6.00 10.58
N GLU A 86 -1.65 -6.65 11.65
CA GLU A 86 -1.89 -5.99 12.94
C GLU A 86 -0.55 -5.75 13.66
N PRO A 87 -0.45 -4.76 14.57
CA PRO A 87 0.78 -4.55 15.34
C PRO A 87 1.25 -5.83 16.04
N GLY A 88 2.55 -6.12 15.90
CA GLY A 88 3.17 -7.35 16.39
C GLY A 88 3.02 -8.57 15.48
N GLY A 89 2.21 -8.49 14.42
CA GLY A 89 2.24 -9.39 13.27
C GLY A 89 3.34 -8.99 12.28
N LYS A 90 3.72 -9.90 11.37
CA LYS A 90 4.75 -9.63 10.35
C LYS A 90 4.38 -10.15 8.97
N LEU A 91 4.64 -9.34 7.94
CA LEU A 91 4.61 -9.78 6.55
C LEU A 91 6.02 -9.85 5.99
N ILE A 92 6.42 -11.01 5.48
CA ILE A 92 7.69 -11.21 4.79
C ILE A 92 7.37 -11.47 3.31
N ALA A 93 7.23 -10.39 2.55
CA ALA A 93 7.03 -10.39 1.10
C ALA A 93 8.32 -9.88 0.43
N ARG A 94 9.22 -10.81 0.13
CA ARG A 94 10.51 -10.51 -0.49
C ARG A 94 10.56 -11.13 -1.89
N GLY A 95 10.04 -10.39 -2.86
CA GLY A 95 10.22 -10.69 -4.27
C GLY A 95 11.66 -10.46 -4.73
N THR A 96 11.87 -10.56 -6.04
CA THR A 96 13.13 -10.19 -6.68
C THR A 96 12.85 -9.39 -7.94
N VAL A 97 13.89 -8.80 -8.53
CA VAL A 97 13.76 -8.08 -9.81
C VAL A 97 13.11 -8.93 -10.91
N ASP A 98 13.42 -10.22 -10.96
CA ASP A 98 12.90 -11.16 -11.97
C ASP A 98 11.62 -11.90 -11.53
N ALA A 99 11.29 -11.85 -10.24
CA ALA A 99 10.15 -12.55 -9.64
C ALA A 99 9.51 -11.71 -8.52
N PRO A 100 8.94 -10.54 -8.86
CA PRO A 100 8.22 -9.74 -7.88
C PRO A 100 6.98 -10.47 -7.38
N ILE A 101 6.56 -10.15 -6.17
CA ILE A 101 5.27 -10.61 -5.63
C ILE A 101 4.20 -9.62 -6.11
N VAL A 102 3.10 -10.13 -6.63
CA VAL A 102 2.02 -9.30 -7.20
C VAL A 102 0.74 -9.50 -6.42
N PHE A 103 0.19 -8.41 -5.91
CA PHE A 103 -1.18 -8.33 -5.43
C PHE A 103 -2.00 -7.57 -6.46
N THR A 104 -3.09 -8.14 -6.96
CA THR A 104 -3.85 -7.56 -8.07
C THR A 104 -5.34 -7.91 -7.99
N SER A 105 -6.16 -7.31 -8.85
CA SER A 105 -7.58 -7.65 -8.97
C SER A 105 -7.79 -9.06 -9.54
N GLU A 106 -8.82 -9.77 -9.05
CA GLU A 106 -9.26 -11.03 -9.64
C GLU A 106 -9.90 -10.90 -11.03
N MET A 107 -10.28 -9.67 -11.43
CA MET A 107 -10.96 -9.43 -12.68
C MET A 107 -10.06 -9.77 -13.89
N PRO A 108 -10.63 -10.26 -15.01
CA PRO A 108 -9.87 -10.55 -16.23
C PRO A 108 -9.07 -9.34 -16.73
N ALA A 109 -7.98 -9.60 -17.44
CA ALA A 109 -7.22 -8.55 -18.12
C ALA A 109 -8.14 -7.68 -19.02
N GLY A 110 -7.89 -6.38 -19.04
CA GLY A 110 -8.69 -5.35 -19.71
C GLY A 110 -10.03 -5.02 -19.02
N LYS A 111 -10.37 -5.71 -17.92
CA LYS A 111 -11.61 -5.51 -17.15
C LYS A 111 -11.40 -5.05 -15.72
N ARG A 112 -10.16 -4.98 -15.26
CA ARG A 112 -9.80 -4.49 -13.92
C ARG A 112 -10.13 -3.00 -13.78
N LYS A 113 -10.54 -2.59 -12.58
CA LYS A 113 -10.84 -1.21 -12.22
C LYS A 113 -10.13 -0.84 -10.93
N PRO A 114 -9.78 0.44 -10.74
CA PRO A 114 -9.40 0.93 -9.43
C PRO A 114 -10.43 0.48 -8.37
N GLY A 115 -9.94 0.05 -7.21
CA GLY A 115 -10.79 -0.32 -6.09
C GLY A 115 -11.57 -1.60 -6.35
N ASP A 116 -11.03 -2.52 -7.15
CA ASP A 116 -11.58 -3.86 -7.30
C ASP A 116 -11.41 -4.68 -6.01
N TRP A 117 -10.43 -4.36 -5.16
CA TRP A 117 -10.20 -5.00 -3.86
C TRP A 117 -9.65 -3.98 -2.85
N GLY A 118 -9.49 -4.39 -1.59
CA GLY A 118 -9.15 -3.50 -0.48
C GLY A 118 -7.74 -2.92 -0.53
N GLY A 119 -6.71 -3.76 -0.68
CA GLY A 119 -5.30 -3.31 -0.66
C GLY A 119 -4.48 -3.96 0.45
N LEU A 120 -3.30 -3.38 0.73
CA LEU A 120 -2.40 -3.82 1.79
C LEU A 120 -2.36 -2.81 2.93
N ILE A 121 -2.54 -3.29 4.16
CA ILE A 121 -2.41 -2.47 5.36
C ILE A 121 -1.34 -3.07 6.26
N LEU A 122 -0.32 -2.28 6.60
CA LEU A 122 0.68 -2.63 7.59
C LEU A 122 0.57 -1.69 8.79
N CYS A 123 0.29 -2.26 9.97
CA CYS A 123 0.24 -1.51 11.22
C CYS A 123 1.36 -1.92 12.17
N GLY A 124 1.92 -0.93 12.89
CA GLY A 124 3.02 -1.12 13.84
C GLY A 124 2.84 -0.35 15.15
N TYR A 125 3.92 -0.34 15.93
CA TYR A 125 3.99 0.26 17.27
C TYR A 125 4.81 1.57 17.32
N ALA A 126 5.13 2.19 16.18
CA ALA A 126 5.84 3.47 16.18
C ALA A 126 4.93 4.62 16.60
N ARG A 127 5.54 5.77 16.91
CA ARG A 127 4.79 6.95 17.35
C ARG A 127 3.98 7.55 16.21
N ASN A 128 2.80 8.02 16.56
CA ASN A 128 2.00 9.00 15.82
C ASN A 128 1.60 10.11 16.81
N ASN A 129 0.86 11.10 16.36
CA ASN A 129 0.43 12.23 17.19
C ASN A 129 -0.98 12.13 17.79
N GLU A 130 -1.59 10.95 17.72
CA GLU A 130 -2.91 10.62 18.30
C GLU A 130 -2.82 9.45 19.32
N ASP A 131 -1.60 9.04 19.70
CA ASP A 131 -1.27 7.89 20.56
C ASP A 131 -1.66 6.53 19.92
N ILE A 132 -2.90 6.09 20.14
CA ILE A 132 -3.44 4.83 19.61
C ILE A 132 -4.73 5.12 18.85
N MET A 133 -4.75 4.84 17.55
CA MET A 133 -5.89 5.11 16.69
C MET A 133 -6.25 3.91 15.82
N GLN A 134 -7.52 3.85 15.40
CA GLN A 134 -7.99 2.83 14.46
C GLN A 134 -7.55 3.24 13.07
N ILE A 135 -7.01 2.29 12.30
CA ILE A 135 -6.74 2.55 10.88
C ILE A 135 -8.05 2.86 10.15
N GLU A 136 -8.02 3.75 9.19
CA GLU A 136 -9.19 4.11 8.41
C GLU A 136 -9.68 2.97 7.49
N GLY A 137 -10.76 3.21 6.74
CA GLY A 137 -11.39 2.20 5.87
C GLY A 137 -12.20 1.14 6.63
N GLY A 138 -12.22 1.16 7.96
CA GLY A 138 -13.07 0.29 8.78
C GLY A 138 -12.51 -1.04 9.30
N PRO A 139 -11.33 -1.56 8.92
CA PRO A 139 -10.67 -2.63 9.65
C PRO A 139 -10.60 -2.40 11.15
N ARG A 140 -10.65 -3.47 11.94
CA ARG A 140 -10.59 -3.39 13.41
C ARG A 140 -9.23 -2.96 13.96
N THR A 141 -8.23 -2.86 13.10
CA THR A 141 -6.83 -2.74 13.49
C THR A 141 -6.56 -1.39 14.14
N MET A 142 -6.04 -1.44 15.36
CA MET A 142 -5.48 -0.27 16.04
C MET A 142 -3.97 -0.22 15.77
N HIS A 143 -3.40 0.97 15.67
CA HIS A 143 -1.96 1.18 15.50
C HIS A 143 -1.44 2.34 16.35
N GLY A 144 -0.12 2.40 16.49
CA GLY A 144 0.56 3.39 17.32
C GLY A 144 1.23 2.78 18.54
N GLY A 145 2.11 3.56 19.15
CA GLY A 145 2.83 3.17 20.35
C GLY A 145 4.16 3.90 20.51
N PRO A 146 4.95 3.54 21.52
CA PRO A 146 6.19 4.25 21.81
C PRO A 146 7.41 3.74 21.03
N ASN A 147 7.28 2.68 20.22
CA ASN A 147 8.41 1.93 19.67
C ASN A 147 8.70 2.28 18.20
N ASN A 148 9.47 3.33 17.98
CA ASN A 148 9.91 3.70 16.63
C ASN A 148 10.79 2.62 15.96
N ALA A 149 11.44 1.74 16.74
CA ALA A 149 12.25 0.64 16.23
C ALA A 149 11.44 -0.64 15.96
N ASP A 150 10.10 -0.56 15.97
CA ASP A 150 9.22 -1.67 15.63
C ASP A 150 9.51 -2.23 14.22
N ASN A 151 9.23 -3.52 14.04
CA ASN A 151 9.47 -4.24 12.80
C ASN A 151 8.25 -5.07 12.41
N SER A 152 7.51 -4.56 11.42
CA SER A 152 6.32 -5.19 10.82
C SER A 152 6.66 -6.14 9.65
N GLY A 153 7.96 -6.36 9.36
CA GLY A 153 8.45 -7.30 8.37
C GLY A 153 9.23 -6.67 7.22
N VAL A 154 9.00 -7.19 6.01
CA VAL A 154 9.72 -6.85 4.78
C VAL A 154 8.75 -6.81 3.62
N LEU A 155 8.68 -5.68 2.91
CA LEU A 155 8.10 -5.57 1.58
C LEU A 155 9.23 -5.14 0.64
N SER A 156 9.63 -6.03 -0.26
CA SER A 156 10.68 -5.79 -1.25
C SER A 156 10.30 -6.43 -2.59
N TYR A 157 10.35 -5.66 -3.68
CA TYR A 157 9.91 -6.07 -5.02
C TYR A 157 8.46 -6.58 -5.02
N VAL A 158 7.54 -5.70 -4.61
CA VAL A 158 6.10 -5.99 -4.53
C VAL A 158 5.33 -5.03 -5.42
N ARG A 159 4.33 -5.55 -6.13
CA ARG A 159 3.36 -4.76 -6.89
C ARG A 159 1.99 -4.89 -6.27
N VAL A 160 1.27 -3.78 -6.17
CA VAL A 160 -0.11 -3.70 -5.72
C VAL A 160 -0.92 -2.98 -6.78
N GLU A 161 -1.86 -3.68 -7.40
CA GLU A 161 -2.58 -3.19 -8.57
C GLU A 161 -4.08 -3.20 -8.30
N PHE A 162 -4.79 -2.15 -8.71
CA PHE A 162 -6.27 -2.07 -8.67
C PHE A 162 -6.89 -2.18 -7.27
N ALA A 163 -6.12 -1.82 -6.24
CA ALA A 163 -6.56 -1.77 -4.85
C ALA A 163 -7.39 -0.51 -4.55
N GLY A 164 -7.82 -0.36 -3.30
CA GLY A 164 -8.38 0.84 -2.72
C GLY A 164 -9.90 0.96 -2.71
N TYR A 165 -10.59 -0.13 -2.41
CA TYR A 165 -12.06 -0.12 -2.34
C TYR A 165 -12.59 0.85 -1.23
N PRO A 166 -13.63 1.67 -1.51
CA PRO A 166 -14.30 2.54 -0.54
C PRO A 166 -15.21 1.74 0.39
N PHE A 167 -14.74 1.42 1.60
CA PHE A 167 -15.52 0.59 2.54
C PHE A 167 -16.65 1.35 3.22
N LYS A 168 -16.49 2.66 3.37
CA LYS A 168 -17.58 3.61 3.64
C LYS A 168 -17.39 4.81 2.71
N LYS A 169 -18.45 5.58 2.55
CA LYS A 169 -18.40 6.82 1.78
C LYS A 169 -17.29 7.74 2.31
N ASN A 170 -16.32 8.09 1.47
CA ASN A 170 -15.15 8.90 1.81
C ASN A 170 -14.27 8.27 2.92
N GLN A 171 -14.22 6.94 2.98
CA GLN A 171 -13.29 6.17 3.81
C GLN A 171 -12.86 4.93 3.02
N GLU A 172 -12.00 5.21 2.06
CA GLU A 172 -11.28 4.29 1.22
C GLU A 172 -10.15 3.61 2.01
N ILE A 173 -9.62 2.52 1.46
CA ILE A 173 -8.30 2.00 1.85
C ILE A 173 -7.38 2.40 0.70
N ASN A 174 -6.09 2.58 0.97
CA ASN A 174 -5.13 2.98 -0.05
C ASN A 174 -4.61 1.78 -0.85
N GLY A 175 -3.73 2.03 -1.81
CA GLY A 175 -2.94 0.96 -2.40
C GLY A 175 -2.13 0.22 -1.33
N ILE A 176 -1.26 0.96 -0.64
CA ILE A 176 -0.55 0.49 0.56
C ILE A 176 -0.67 1.52 1.67
N THR A 177 -1.29 1.12 2.77
CA THR A 177 -1.43 1.94 3.97
C THR A 177 -0.41 1.53 5.03
N PHE A 178 0.31 2.50 5.60
CA PHE A 178 1.25 2.32 6.69
C PHE A 178 0.75 3.00 7.97
N GLY A 179 0.16 2.24 8.88
CA GLY A 179 -0.27 2.72 10.19
C GLY A 179 0.85 2.62 11.22
N SER A 180 1.53 3.73 11.51
CA SER A 180 2.55 3.80 12.57
C SER A 180 3.63 2.71 12.49
N VAL A 181 4.14 2.46 11.28
CA VAL A 181 5.18 1.46 11.03
C VAL A 181 6.55 1.97 11.50
N GLY A 182 7.30 1.12 12.19
CA GLY A 182 8.62 1.44 12.72
C GLY A 182 9.76 1.30 11.72
N ASN A 183 10.86 1.99 11.99
CA ASN A 183 12.08 2.00 11.17
C ASN A 183 12.92 0.71 11.26
N GLY A 184 12.47 -0.28 12.04
CA GLY A 184 12.98 -1.65 11.97
C GLY A 184 12.41 -2.45 10.79
N THR A 185 11.39 -1.92 10.09
CA THR A 185 10.73 -2.54 8.92
C THR A 185 11.47 -2.19 7.64
N GLN A 186 11.64 -3.16 6.73
CA GLN A 186 12.24 -2.94 5.42
C GLN A 186 11.14 -2.68 4.38
N ILE A 187 11.19 -1.53 3.72
CA ILE A 187 10.29 -1.14 2.63
C ILE A 187 11.14 -0.69 1.43
N ASP A 188 11.15 -1.47 0.36
CA ASP A 188 11.84 -1.08 -0.88
C ASP A 188 11.22 -1.68 -2.15
N HIS A 189 11.45 -1.07 -3.31
CA HIS A 189 10.98 -1.56 -4.63
C HIS A 189 9.49 -1.91 -4.62
N LEU A 190 8.65 -0.93 -4.31
CA LEU A 190 7.20 -1.08 -4.31
C LEU A 190 6.59 -0.32 -5.47
N GLN A 191 5.66 -0.96 -6.17
CA GLN A 191 4.83 -0.28 -7.15
C GLN A 191 3.36 -0.40 -6.77
N VAL A 192 2.67 0.72 -6.77
CA VAL A 192 1.23 0.79 -6.67
C VAL A 192 0.68 1.31 -8.00
N SER A 193 -0.38 0.68 -8.51
CA SER A 193 -0.94 1.04 -9.80
C SER A 193 -2.45 1.01 -9.81
N TYR A 194 -3.06 2.07 -10.33
CA TYR A 194 -4.52 2.19 -10.42
C TYR A 194 -5.21 1.91 -9.06
N ALA A 195 -4.61 2.35 -7.95
CA ALA A 195 -5.34 2.41 -6.69
C ALA A 195 -6.51 3.39 -6.84
N ASN A 196 -7.62 3.14 -6.16
CA ASN A 196 -8.82 3.99 -6.19
C ASN A 196 -8.84 5.09 -5.13
N ASP A 197 -7.69 5.26 -4.50
CA ASP A 197 -7.38 6.26 -3.51
C ASP A 197 -5.88 6.53 -3.65
N ASP A 198 -5.19 6.89 -2.57
CA ASP A 198 -3.76 7.12 -2.60
C ASP A 198 -2.97 5.87 -2.98
N ALA A 199 -1.83 6.10 -3.64
CA ALA A 199 -0.90 5.03 -3.94
C ALA A 199 -0.27 4.51 -2.63
N PHE A 200 0.30 5.42 -1.85
CA PHE A 200 0.92 5.15 -0.56
C PHE A 200 0.47 6.19 0.45
N GLU A 201 0.01 5.73 1.61
CA GLU A 201 -0.33 6.64 2.71
C GLU A 201 0.31 6.20 4.02
N TRP A 202 0.85 7.17 4.76
CA TRP A 202 1.43 6.97 6.10
C TRP A 202 0.62 7.68 7.19
N PHE A 203 -0.01 6.91 8.07
CA PHE A 203 -0.61 7.39 9.30
C PHE A 203 0.38 7.29 10.47
N GLY A 204 1.23 8.31 10.58
CA GLY A 204 2.31 8.36 11.55
C GLY A 204 3.42 7.33 11.29
N GLY A 205 4.30 7.14 12.27
CA GLY A 205 5.40 6.19 12.19
C GLY A 205 6.73 6.79 11.74
N THR A 206 7.73 5.91 11.60
CA THR A 206 9.13 6.30 11.36
C THR A 206 9.82 5.48 10.28
N VAL A 207 9.10 4.56 9.63
CA VAL A 207 9.64 3.68 8.59
C VAL A 207 10.33 4.48 7.48
N HIS A 208 11.44 3.96 6.97
CA HIS A 208 12.07 4.49 5.76
C HIS A 208 11.63 3.66 4.56
N ALA A 209 11.54 4.29 3.39
CA ALA A 209 11.16 3.61 2.15
C ALA A 209 12.06 4.02 0.98
N GLU A 210 12.43 3.10 0.11
CA GLU A 210 13.25 3.41 -1.06
C GLU A 210 12.68 2.76 -2.34
N TYR A 211 12.78 3.43 -3.50
CA TYR A 211 12.31 2.90 -4.79
C TYR A 211 10.79 2.65 -4.82
N LEU A 212 10.01 3.74 -4.75
CA LEU A 212 8.55 3.69 -4.79
C LEU A 212 8.01 4.20 -6.12
N VAL A 213 7.02 3.51 -6.68
CA VAL A 213 6.36 3.89 -7.93
C VAL A 213 4.86 4.01 -7.70
N ALA A 214 4.31 5.22 -7.85
CA ALA A 214 2.89 5.48 -7.96
C ALA A 214 2.51 5.64 -9.44
N TYR A 215 1.60 4.81 -9.93
CA TYR A 215 1.25 4.76 -11.36
C TYR A 215 -0.26 4.80 -11.57
N HIS A 216 -0.76 5.94 -12.02
CA HIS A 216 -2.16 6.11 -12.44
C HIS A 216 -3.19 5.84 -11.33
N CYS A 217 -2.86 6.17 -10.08
CA CYS A 217 -3.78 6.11 -8.95
C CYS A 217 -4.86 7.19 -9.03
N TRP A 218 -5.94 6.99 -8.28
CA TRP A 218 -7.13 7.83 -8.35
C TRP A 218 -6.94 9.12 -7.60
N ASP A 219 -6.48 9.02 -6.35
CA ASP A 219 -6.06 10.15 -5.56
C ASP A 219 -4.54 10.27 -5.50
N ASP A 220 -3.91 10.53 -4.37
CA ASP A 220 -2.54 11.03 -4.34
C ASP A 220 -1.47 9.99 -4.65
N ASP A 221 -0.31 10.47 -5.10
CA ASP A 221 0.83 9.57 -5.27
C ASP A 221 1.45 9.22 -3.90
N PHE A 222 1.54 10.17 -2.97
CA PHE A 222 2.10 9.97 -1.63
C PHE A 222 1.40 10.88 -0.60
N ASP A 223 0.57 10.32 0.28
CA ASP A 223 -0.01 11.06 1.42
C ASP A 223 0.71 10.71 2.73
N ILE A 224 0.98 11.72 3.55
CA ILE A 224 1.50 11.55 4.90
C ILE A 224 0.69 12.36 5.91
N ASP A 225 0.34 11.69 7.01
CA ASP A 225 -0.33 12.33 8.13
C ASP A 225 0.16 11.82 9.50
N ASN A 226 -0.44 12.35 10.56
CA ASN A 226 -0.36 11.88 11.93
C ASN A 226 1.06 11.76 12.51
N GLY A 227 1.95 12.66 12.14
CA GLY A 227 3.30 12.73 12.71
C GLY A 227 4.31 11.80 12.05
N TYR A 228 4.06 11.37 10.81
CA TYR A 228 5.04 10.56 10.07
C TYR A 228 6.37 11.31 9.91
N SER A 229 7.47 10.63 10.18
CA SER A 229 8.82 11.24 10.23
C SER A 229 9.90 10.38 9.59
N GLY A 230 9.49 9.52 8.66
CA GLY A 230 10.40 8.69 7.87
C GLY A 230 11.20 9.45 6.82
N THR A 231 12.01 8.71 6.07
CA THR A 231 12.73 9.21 4.90
C THR A 231 12.39 8.31 3.72
N CYS A 232 11.94 8.91 2.63
CA CYS A 232 11.60 8.21 1.41
C CYS A 232 12.54 8.66 0.28
N ARG A 233 13.19 7.71 -0.40
CA ARG A 233 14.17 7.99 -1.47
C ARG A 233 13.85 7.29 -2.77
N HIS A 234 14.18 7.91 -3.91
CA HIS A 234 13.92 7.35 -5.24
C HIS A 234 12.42 7.09 -5.47
N LEU A 235 11.67 8.16 -5.63
CA LEU A 235 10.22 8.10 -5.84
C LEU A 235 9.90 8.44 -7.29
N LEU A 236 8.96 7.71 -7.88
CA LEU A 236 8.39 7.98 -9.19
C LEU A 236 6.88 8.08 -9.08
N GLY A 237 6.32 9.22 -9.47
CA GLY A 237 4.87 9.41 -9.64
C GLY A 237 4.53 9.63 -11.11
N ILE A 238 3.49 8.97 -11.63
CA ILE A 238 3.01 9.16 -12.99
C ILE A 238 1.48 9.19 -12.99
N ARG A 239 0.92 10.39 -13.17
CA ARG A 239 -0.53 10.62 -13.15
C ARG A 239 -1.19 10.18 -14.45
N HIS A 240 -2.40 9.65 -14.34
CA HIS A 240 -3.25 9.44 -15.51
C HIS A 240 -4.03 10.74 -15.77
N PRO A 241 -3.94 11.36 -16.96
CA PRO A 241 -4.41 12.73 -17.18
C PRO A 241 -5.94 12.91 -17.06
N ARG A 242 -6.70 11.81 -17.01
CA ARG A 242 -8.16 11.82 -16.92
C ARG A 242 -8.72 11.33 -15.58
N ILE A 243 -7.86 11.06 -14.60
CA ILE A 243 -8.27 10.55 -13.30
C ILE A 243 -7.75 11.50 -12.22
N ALA A 244 -8.66 12.04 -11.43
CA ALA A 244 -8.38 12.77 -10.21
C ALA A 244 -9.60 12.63 -9.29
N ASP A 245 -9.38 12.57 -7.99
CA ASP A 245 -10.44 12.50 -7.00
C ASP A 245 -11.18 13.85 -6.82
N ILE A 246 -12.34 13.80 -6.18
CA ILE A 246 -13.17 14.95 -5.84
C ILE A 246 -12.53 15.85 -4.76
N THR A 247 -11.68 15.29 -3.90
CA THR A 247 -10.85 16.00 -2.89
C THR A 247 -9.78 16.85 -3.57
N GLY A 248 -9.21 16.31 -4.63
CA GLY A 248 -8.35 16.95 -5.59
C GLY A 248 -6.94 16.38 -5.53
N SER A 249 -6.52 15.69 -6.60
CA SER A 249 -5.32 14.88 -6.49
C SER A 249 -4.01 15.65 -6.64
N HIS A 250 -3.12 15.43 -5.68
CA HIS A 250 -1.78 15.94 -5.54
C HIS A 250 -0.73 14.90 -5.95
N ALA A 251 0.55 15.29 -5.95
CA ALA A 251 1.64 14.30 -5.95
C ALA A 251 2.02 13.97 -4.50
N PHE A 252 2.01 14.99 -3.65
CA PHE A 252 2.21 14.86 -2.22
C PHE A 252 1.12 15.65 -1.49
N GLU A 253 0.28 14.96 -0.71
CA GLU A 253 -0.49 15.57 0.38
C GLU A 253 0.28 15.35 1.68
N CYS A 254 0.43 16.41 2.46
CA CYS A 254 1.15 16.37 3.71
C CYS A 254 0.36 17.12 4.76
N SER A 255 -0.29 16.37 5.65
CA SER A 255 -1.05 16.90 6.77
C SER A 255 -0.35 16.58 8.10
N ASN A 256 -0.66 17.34 9.15
CA ASN A 256 -0.19 17.00 10.50
C ASN A 256 -1.15 16.06 11.22
N ASN A 257 -2.45 16.30 11.06
CA ASN A 257 -3.55 15.36 11.28
C ASN A 257 -4.71 15.80 10.38
N GLY A 258 -5.80 15.04 10.29
CA GLY A 258 -6.99 15.39 9.48
C GLY A 258 -7.68 16.74 9.78
N THR A 259 -7.21 17.52 10.76
CA THR A 259 -7.63 18.92 11.00
C THR A 259 -6.47 19.92 11.06
N ASN A 260 -5.25 19.49 10.72
CA ASN A 260 -4.02 20.27 10.69
C ASN A 260 -3.75 21.06 11.98
N THR A 261 -4.01 20.43 13.14
CA THR A 261 -3.70 21.00 14.46
C THR A 261 -2.19 20.87 14.77
N PRO A 262 -1.63 21.65 15.72
CA PRO A 262 -0.21 21.55 16.11
C PRO A 262 0.07 20.36 17.05
N ALA A 263 -0.44 19.17 16.72
CA ALA A 263 -0.19 17.94 17.47
C ALA A 263 1.28 17.47 17.33
N THR A 264 1.77 16.75 18.33
CA THR A 264 3.15 16.25 18.37
C THR A 264 3.20 14.71 18.49
N PRO A 265 4.14 14.03 17.81
CA PRO A 265 5.15 14.55 16.90
C PRO A 265 4.55 15.22 15.66
N THR A 266 5.25 16.22 15.14
CA THR A 266 4.86 16.89 13.89
C THR A 266 5.20 16.00 12.70
N THR A 267 4.33 15.96 11.68
CA THR A 267 4.62 15.31 10.39
C THR A 267 5.83 16.00 9.77
N ALA A 268 6.94 15.28 9.65
CA ALA A 268 8.26 15.82 9.36
C ALA A 268 9.08 14.87 8.49
N ALA A 269 8.45 14.28 7.47
CA ALA A 269 9.12 13.39 6.54
C ALA A 269 10.18 14.11 5.70
N THR A 270 11.13 13.33 5.17
CA THR A 270 12.08 13.78 4.16
C THR A 270 11.90 12.98 2.89
N PHE A 271 11.71 13.66 1.76
CA PHE A 271 11.62 13.06 0.43
C PHE A 271 12.86 13.45 -0.39
N GLU A 272 13.58 12.46 -0.93
CA GLU A 272 14.82 12.69 -1.69
C GLU A 272 14.80 11.95 -3.04
N ASP A 273 15.38 12.57 -4.07
CA ASP A 273 15.53 12.00 -5.42
C ASP A 273 14.18 11.58 -6.02
N VAL A 274 13.28 12.56 -6.14
CA VAL A 274 11.89 12.38 -6.58
C VAL A 274 11.74 12.79 -8.05
N THR A 275 11.03 11.99 -8.84
CA THR A 275 10.57 12.36 -10.18
C THR A 275 9.06 12.21 -10.28
N ILE A 276 8.34 13.29 -10.61
CA ILE A 276 6.89 13.27 -10.79
C ILE A 276 6.53 13.73 -12.21
N TYR A 277 5.70 12.94 -12.88
CA TYR A 277 5.02 13.29 -14.11
C TYR A 277 3.53 13.46 -13.84
N GLY A 278 3.12 14.70 -13.66
CA GLY A 278 1.73 15.13 -13.50
C GLY A 278 0.91 14.98 -14.79
N PRO A 279 -0.38 15.35 -14.75
CA PRO A 279 -1.32 15.06 -15.82
C PRO A 279 -0.91 15.63 -17.20
N ALA A 280 -0.35 16.84 -17.27
CA ALA A 280 0.05 17.42 -18.56
C ALA A 280 1.26 16.69 -19.21
N SER A 281 2.05 15.97 -18.42
CA SER A 281 3.13 15.11 -18.91
C SER A 281 2.58 13.84 -19.59
N GLY A 282 1.43 13.33 -19.12
CA GLY A 282 0.73 12.20 -19.71
C GLY A 282 -0.05 12.52 -20.99
N ASP A 283 -0.59 13.74 -21.13
CA ASP A 283 -1.29 14.19 -22.34
C ASP A 283 -1.08 15.69 -22.56
N ALA A 284 -0.48 16.07 -23.70
CA ALA A 284 -0.21 17.46 -24.04
C ALA A 284 -1.47 18.31 -24.27
N SER A 285 -2.63 17.67 -24.43
CA SER A 285 -3.94 18.34 -24.53
C SER A 285 -4.65 18.48 -23.19
N PHE A 286 -4.01 18.08 -22.09
CA PHE A 286 -4.58 18.16 -20.75
C PHE A 286 -5.12 19.55 -20.41
N VAL A 287 -6.31 19.57 -19.85
CA VAL A 287 -6.93 20.73 -19.22
C VAL A 287 -7.51 20.27 -17.89
N ASN A 288 -7.25 20.99 -16.80
CA ASN A 288 -7.81 20.70 -15.50
C ASN A 288 -9.29 21.11 -15.42
N HIS A 289 -10.15 20.36 -16.11
CA HIS A 289 -11.59 20.63 -16.25
C HIS A 289 -12.39 19.33 -16.25
N PRO A 290 -13.62 19.30 -15.68
CA PRO A 290 -14.40 18.06 -15.56
C PRO A 290 -14.71 17.36 -16.90
N ASP A 291 -14.78 18.10 -18.01
CA ASP A 291 -14.98 17.50 -19.33
C ASP A 291 -13.79 16.62 -19.78
N PHE A 292 -12.57 17.00 -19.38
CA PHE A 292 -11.35 16.26 -19.68
C PHE A 292 -11.14 15.13 -18.68
N ILE A 293 -11.31 15.42 -17.39
CA ILE A 293 -11.13 14.49 -16.27
C ILE A 293 -12.43 13.68 -16.07
N ASN A 294 -12.66 12.77 -17.00
CA ASN A 294 -13.88 11.97 -17.08
C ASN A 294 -13.68 10.50 -16.70
N GLY A 295 -12.51 10.13 -16.17
CA GLY A 295 -12.13 8.76 -15.80
C GLY A 295 -11.91 7.83 -17.00
N GLY A 296 -12.27 8.24 -18.21
CA GLY A 296 -12.24 7.40 -19.40
C GLY A 296 -12.89 6.02 -19.16
N GLY A 297 -12.24 4.97 -19.65
CA GLY A 297 -12.66 3.59 -19.42
C GLY A 297 -12.28 3.04 -18.05
N LEU A 298 -11.71 3.83 -17.15
CA LEU A 298 -11.15 3.38 -15.87
C LEU A 298 -12.04 3.72 -14.67
N ARG A 299 -13.11 4.50 -14.88
CA ARG A 299 -14.03 4.86 -13.79
C ARG A 299 -14.66 3.61 -13.16
N PRO A 300 -14.48 3.38 -11.85
CA PRO A 300 -15.09 2.25 -11.17
C PRO A 300 -16.57 2.52 -10.83
N GLU A 301 -17.33 1.43 -10.68
CA GLU A 301 -18.72 1.45 -10.22
C GLU A 301 -18.79 1.19 -8.71
N ASN A 302 -17.99 1.92 -7.93
CA ASN A 302 -17.80 1.71 -6.49
C ASN A 302 -18.02 2.99 -5.66
N GLU A 303 -18.79 3.96 -6.15
CA GLU A 303 -19.05 5.27 -5.50
C GLU A 303 -17.94 6.32 -5.64
N SER A 304 -16.75 5.98 -6.15
CA SER A 304 -15.68 6.96 -6.39
C SER A 304 -16.11 8.08 -7.34
N MET A 305 -15.71 9.28 -6.96
CA MET A 305 -16.07 10.51 -7.65
C MET A 305 -14.86 11.04 -8.41
N LEU A 306 -15.15 11.84 -9.44
CA LEU A 306 -14.11 12.54 -10.20
C LEU A 306 -14.11 14.00 -9.80
N GLY A 307 -12.92 14.55 -9.60
CA GLY A 307 -12.70 15.97 -9.43
C GLY A 307 -11.61 16.47 -10.37
N LEU A 308 -10.67 17.22 -9.81
CA LEU A 308 -9.65 17.96 -10.53
C LEU A 308 -8.29 17.71 -9.87
N PHE A 309 -7.21 17.94 -10.58
CA PHE A 309 -5.89 17.92 -9.95
C PHE A 309 -5.69 19.15 -9.09
N GLY A 310 -5.09 18.94 -7.91
CA GLY A 310 -4.61 19.99 -7.02
C GLY A 310 -3.17 20.41 -7.32
N ALA A 311 -2.43 20.82 -6.30
CA ALA A 311 -1.01 21.14 -6.39
C ALA A 311 -0.13 19.88 -6.46
N ALA A 312 1.07 19.97 -7.03
CA ALA A 312 2.02 18.87 -6.92
C ALA A 312 2.44 18.65 -5.46
N LEU A 313 2.79 19.72 -4.75
CA LEU A 313 3.13 19.67 -3.32
C LEU A 313 2.08 20.41 -2.50
N TYR A 314 1.19 19.69 -1.82
CA TYR A 314 0.24 20.25 -0.87
C TYR A 314 0.74 20.10 0.57
N MET A 315 0.98 21.21 1.25
CA MET A 315 1.45 21.25 2.63
C MET A 315 0.37 21.84 3.54
N GLY A 316 -0.25 20.97 4.32
CA GLY A 316 -1.12 21.34 5.44
C GLY A 316 -0.38 22.14 6.52
N ASN A 317 -1.14 22.88 7.32
CA ASN A 317 -0.58 23.64 8.45
C ASN A 317 0.08 22.70 9.47
N ASN A 318 1.09 23.22 10.17
CA ASN A 318 1.80 22.52 11.24
C ASN A 318 2.56 21.27 10.79
N THR A 319 3.02 21.24 9.54
CA THR A 319 3.96 20.23 9.02
C THR A 319 5.39 20.76 8.98
N SER A 320 6.37 19.86 8.87
CA SER A 320 7.79 20.18 8.79
C SER A 320 8.52 19.31 7.74
N VAL A 321 7.90 19.16 6.57
CA VAL A 321 8.36 18.26 5.51
C VAL A 321 9.55 18.86 4.75
N THR A 322 10.51 18.01 4.37
CA THR A 322 11.68 18.39 3.57
C THR A 322 11.69 17.68 2.22
N PHE A 323 11.94 18.42 1.15
CA PHE A 323 12.15 17.90 -0.20
C PHE A 323 13.57 18.17 -0.68
N ARG A 324 14.23 17.16 -1.28
CA ARG A 324 15.58 17.28 -1.87
C ARG A 324 15.66 16.62 -3.23
N ASN A 325 16.30 17.29 -4.20
CA ASN A 325 16.53 16.75 -5.54
C ASN A 325 15.23 16.25 -6.22
N CYS A 326 14.20 17.10 -6.23
CA CYS A 326 12.92 16.75 -6.82
C CYS A 326 12.78 17.38 -8.20
N ARG A 327 12.32 16.60 -9.17
CA ARG A 327 11.90 17.08 -10.49
C ARG A 327 10.43 16.74 -10.68
N ILE A 328 9.59 17.75 -10.76
CA ILE A 328 8.15 17.62 -10.80
C ILE A 328 7.65 18.35 -12.04
N SER A 329 6.80 17.71 -12.83
CA SER A 329 6.25 18.29 -14.04
C SER A 329 4.75 18.13 -14.13
N GLY A 330 4.07 19.00 -14.88
CA GLY A 330 2.75 18.70 -15.41
C GLY A 330 1.55 18.85 -14.48
N TYR A 331 1.73 19.40 -13.27
CA TYR A 331 0.63 19.76 -12.38
C TYR A 331 0.08 21.17 -12.69
N PRO A 332 -1.21 21.44 -12.42
CA PRO A 332 -1.81 22.76 -12.64
C PRO A 332 -1.33 23.81 -11.62
N SER A 333 -0.82 23.38 -10.47
CA SER A 333 -0.19 24.22 -9.45
C SER A 333 1.04 23.50 -8.92
N ASP A 334 2.16 24.21 -8.74
CA ASP A 334 3.39 23.61 -8.24
C ASP A 334 3.31 23.28 -6.75
N MET A 335 2.74 24.19 -5.95
CA MET A 335 2.76 24.08 -4.50
C MET A 335 1.63 24.88 -3.85
N GLU A 336 1.03 24.29 -2.82
CA GLU A 336 0.16 24.96 -1.86
C GLU A 336 0.72 24.76 -0.44
N GLY A 337 0.75 25.82 0.37
CA GLY A 337 1.43 25.80 1.67
C GLY A 337 2.95 26.00 1.55
N THR A 338 3.71 25.62 2.58
CA THR A 338 5.17 25.84 2.61
C THR A 338 5.88 24.69 3.33
N PRO A 339 6.78 23.95 2.66
CA PRO A 339 7.59 22.92 3.31
C PRO A 339 8.62 23.56 4.25
N ALA A 340 9.18 22.76 5.16
CA ALA A 340 10.28 23.21 6.01
C ALA A 340 11.57 23.46 5.21
N SER A 341 11.82 22.65 4.18
CA SER A 341 12.90 22.88 3.21
C SER A 341 12.56 22.31 1.84
N ALA A 342 13.04 22.98 0.80
CA ALA A 342 12.94 22.56 -0.60
C ALA A 342 14.29 22.82 -1.29
N ASP A 343 15.18 21.82 -1.25
CA ASP A 343 16.53 21.91 -1.76
C ASP A 343 16.62 21.27 -3.16
N ASN A 344 17.00 22.04 -4.19
CA ASN A 344 17.07 21.55 -5.57
C ASN A 344 15.74 20.91 -6.05
N VAL A 345 14.63 21.61 -5.82
CA VAL A 345 13.30 21.25 -6.30
C VAL A 345 13.00 22.06 -7.58
N VAL A 346 12.73 21.37 -8.67
CA VAL A 346 12.48 21.96 -9.99
C VAL A 346 11.07 21.59 -10.45
N PHE A 347 10.31 22.61 -10.82
CA PHE A 347 9.00 22.48 -11.44
C PHE A 347 9.06 22.81 -12.94
N SER A 348 8.26 22.12 -13.74
CA SER A 348 8.08 22.42 -15.15
C SER A 348 6.65 22.17 -15.62
N GLU A 349 6.20 22.92 -16.63
CA GLU A 349 4.82 22.79 -17.13
C GLU A 349 4.53 21.40 -17.70
N ARG A 350 5.55 20.73 -18.26
CA ARG A 350 5.40 19.43 -18.91
C ARG A 350 6.76 18.82 -19.23
N GLU A 351 6.85 17.50 -19.09
CA GLU A 351 7.98 16.70 -19.56
C GLU A 351 7.49 15.41 -20.20
N GLU A 352 8.27 14.82 -21.11
CA GLU A 352 7.96 13.48 -21.60
C GLU A 352 8.19 12.46 -20.48
N THR A 353 7.20 11.60 -20.25
CA THR A 353 7.28 10.54 -19.25
C THR A 353 8.42 9.59 -19.60
N GLY A 354 9.37 9.45 -18.67
CA GLY A 354 10.47 8.50 -18.74
C GLY A 354 10.52 7.62 -17.49
N TYR A 355 11.04 6.42 -17.67
CA TYR A 355 11.22 5.46 -16.58
C TYR A 355 12.69 5.42 -16.15
N PRO A 356 13.01 5.75 -14.88
CA PRO A 356 14.35 5.61 -14.33
C PRO A 356 14.89 4.18 -14.49
N GLU A 357 16.21 4.02 -14.61
CA GLU A 357 16.84 2.69 -14.80
C GLU A 357 16.48 1.70 -13.68
N TRP A 358 16.33 2.18 -12.44
CA TRP A 358 15.99 1.36 -11.28
C TRP A 358 14.58 0.74 -11.35
N THR A 359 13.69 1.18 -12.25
CA THR A 359 12.37 0.57 -12.43
C THR A 359 12.39 -0.66 -13.36
N GLN A 360 13.52 -0.92 -14.04
CA GLN A 360 13.59 -1.95 -15.06
C GLN A 360 13.54 -3.37 -14.45
N GLY A 361 12.87 -4.28 -15.16
CA GLY A 361 12.75 -5.71 -14.80
C GLY A 361 11.59 -6.02 -13.86
N TRP A 362 11.34 -5.17 -12.87
CA TRP A 362 10.36 -5.48 -11.82
C TRP A 362 9.07 -4.67 -11.89
N CYS A 363 9.06 -3.46 -12.44
CA CYS A 363 7.82 -2.69 -12.58
C CYS A 363 6.94 -3.21 -13.74
N ASN A 364 5.63 -2.96 -13.64
CA ASN A 364 4.65 -3.21 -14.68
C ASN A 364 3.90 -1.92 -15.06
N PHE A 365 4.23 -1.33 -16.21
CA PHE A 365 3.53 -0.14 -16.73
C PHE A 365 2.41 -0.49 -17.73
N ASN A 366 1.90 -1.72 -17.69
CA ASN A 366 0.70 -2.13 -18.42
C ASN A 366 -0.14 -3.17 -17.64
N PRO A 367 -0.52 -2.90 -16.38
CA PRO A 367 -1.21 -3.88 -15.54
C PRO A 367 -2.64 -4.16 -15.99
N GLN A 368 -3.24 -3.29 -16.82
CA GLN A 368 -4.57 -3.55 -17.42
C GLN A 368 -4.56 -4.79 -18.30
N GLU A 369 -3.56 -4.93 -19.19
CA GLU A 369 -3.51 -6.03 -20.17
C GLU A 369 -2.63 -7.21 -19.71
N THR A 370 -2.13 -7.18 -18.47
CA THR A 370 -1.24 -8.24 -17.96
C THR A 370 -2.02 -9.49 -17.55
N GLU A 371 -1.59 -10.65 -18.05
CA GLU A 371 -2.08 -11.96 -17.61
C GLU A 371 -1.15 -12.54 -16.52
N TYR A 372 -1.75 -13.18 -15.50
CA TYR A 372 -1.07 -13.68 -14.30
C TYR A 372 -1.47 -15.11 -13.94
#